data_AF-A0A932G0H3-F1
#
_entry.id   AF-A0A932G0H3-F1
#
_cell.length_a   1.000
_cell.length_b   1.000
_cell.length_c   1.000
_cell.angle_alpha   90.00
_cell.angle_beta   90.00
_cell.angle_gamma   90.00
#
_symmetry.space_group_name_H-M   'P 1'
#
loop_
_entity.id
_entity.type
_entity.pdbx_description
1 polymer ?
#
loop_
_entity_poly.entity_id
_entity_poly.type
_entity_poly.pdbx_seq_one_letter_code
_entity_poly.pdbx_strand_id
1 'polypeptide(L)' 'MVATKQTAFRLPEDLLERLDAYAVKLGRDLPGLGVTRADAVRTLLEQGLAREGFGAKGTSGKRGRR' A
#
# COMPACT_ATOMS: atom_id res chain seq x y z
N MET A 1 2.98 -4.57 16.63
CA MET A 1 3.59 -3.95 15.45
C MET A 1 3.86 -5.05 14.44
N VAL A 2 3.50 -4.86 13.16
CA VAL A 2 3.78 -5.86 12.11
C VAL A 2 5.26 -5.75 11.75
N ALA A 3 5.95 -6.89 11.61
CA ALA A 3 7.35 -6.91 11.22
C ALA A 3 7.51 -6.38 9.78
N THR A 4 8.39 -5.39 9.59
CA THR A 4 8.73 -4.85 8.27
C THR A 4 10.07 -5.40 7.79
N LYS A 5 10.22 -5.55 6.48
CA LYS A 5 11.49 -5.89 5.82
C LYS A 5 11.76 -4.89 4.70
N GLN A 6 13.01 -4.45 4.58
CA GLN A 6 13.43 -3.57 3.48
C GLN A 6 13.75 -4.39 2.23
N THR A 7 13.33 -3.88 1.07
CA THR A 7 13.67 -4.43 -0.24
C THR A 7 13.93 -3.28 -1.20
N ALA A 8 14.71 -3.53 -2.26
CA ALA A 8 15.07 -2.54 -3.27
C ALA A 8 14.61 -3.00 -4.66
N PHE A 9 14.05 -2.08 -5.44
CA PHE A 9 13.60 -2.32 -6.81
C PHE A 9 14.28 -1.35 -7.76
N ARG A 10 14.54 -1.81 -8.99
CA ARG A 10 14.82 -0.92 -10.12
C ARG A 10 13.52 -0.75 -10.90
N LEU A 11 13.12 0.49 -11.13
CA LEU A 11 11.88 0.85 -11.81
C LEU A 11 12.19 1.89 -12.88
N PRO A 12 11.38 1.96 -13.95
CA PRO A 12 11.41 3.08 -14.90
C PRO A 12 11.24 4.42 -14.19
N GLU A 13 11.91 5.46 -14.71
CA GLU A 13 11.90 6.80 -14.13
C GLU A 13 10.49 7.41 -14.12
N ASP A 14 9.75 7.27 -15.23
CA ASP A 14 8.37 7.74 -15.36
C ASP A 14 7.43 7.11 -14.31
N LEU A 15 7.69 5.86 -13.93
CA LEU A 15 6.93 5.19 -12.88
C LEU A 15 7.23 5.79 -11.50
N LEU A 16 8.48 6.16 -11.23
CA LEU A 16 8.86 6.81 -9.97
C LEU A 16 8.19 8.19 -9.83
N GLU A 17 8.13 8.97 -10.92
CA GLU A 17 7.43 10.26 -10.93
C GLU A 17 5.93 10.11 -10.63
N ARG A 18 5.29 9.09 -11.21
CA ARG A 18 3.88 8.78 -10.94
C ARG A 18 3.64 8.33 -9.50
N LEU A 19 4.57 7.58 -8.91
CA LEU A 19 4.52 7.20 -7.49
C LEU A 19 4.62 8.42 -6.58
N ASP A 20 5.49 9.37 -6.91
CA ASP A 20 5.63 10.62 -6.16
C ASP A 20 4.38 11.49 -6.23
N ALA A 21 3.81 11.64 -7.43
CA ALA A 21 2.54 12.35 -7.61
C ALA A 21 1.42 11.71 -6.77
N TYR A 22 1.37 10.37 -6.71
CA TYR A 22 0.42 9.65 -5.86
C TYR A 22 0.68 9.88 -4.37
N ALA A 23 1.94 9.88 -3.93
CA ALA A 23 2.29 10.17 -2.53
C ALA A 23 1.85 11.58 -2.12
N VAL A 24 2.05 12.58 -2.98
CA VAL A 24 1.56 13.95 -2.75
C VAL A 24 0.04 13.99 -2.66
N LYS A 25 -0.67 13.29 -3.56
CA LYS A 25 -2.13 13.18 -3.51
C LYS A 25 -2.58 12.54 -2.18
N LEU A 26 -1.98 11.42 -1.81
CA LEU A 26 -2.32 10.68 -0.59
C LEU A 26 -2.09 11.53 0.67
N GLY A 27 -1.03 12.34 0.70
CA GLY A 27 -0.77 13.29 1.78
C GLY A 27 -1.81 14.41 1.88
N ARG A 28 -2.41 14.83 0.77
CA ARG A 28 -3.53 15.78 0.77
C ARG A 28 -4.82 15.15 1.30
N ASP A 29 -5.05 13.89 0.94
CA ASP A 29 -6.25 13.15 1.34
C ASP A 29 -6.22 12.72 2.82
N LEU A 30 -5.02 12.62 3.42
CA LEU A 30 -4.79 12.22 4.82
C LEU A 30 -4.03 13.32 5.59
N PRO A 31 -4.67 14.47 5.89
CA PRO A 31 -4.01 15.58 6.58
C PRO A 31 -3.54 15.16 7.99
N GLY A 32 -2.32 15.53 8.35
CA GLY A 32 -1.71 15.25 9.65
C GLY A 32 -0.92 13.94 9.73
N LEU A 33 -0.96 13.10 8.70
CA LEU A 33 -0.05 11.97 8.54
C LEU A 33 1.07 12.38 7.57
N GLY A 34 2.32 12.26 8.03
CA GLY A 34 3.51 12.47 7.18
C GLY A 34 3.64 11.35 6.16
N VAL A 35 2.81 11.36 5.12
CA VAL A 35 2.78 10.33 4.08
C VAL A 35 4.14 10.26 3.39
N THR A 36 4.74 9.07 3.44
CA THR A 36 6.01 8.79 2.77
C THR A 36 5.79 8.09 1.43
N ARG A 37 6.82 8.08 0.58
CA ARG A 37 6.84 7.27 -0.64
C ARG A 37 6.61 5.78 -0.35
N ALA A 38 7.10 5.30 0.80
CA ALA A 38 6.89 3.91 1.22
C ALA A 38 5.41 3.62 1.50
N ASP A 39 4.67 4.57 2.07
CA ASP A 39 3.23 4.42 2.31
C ASP A 39 2.43 4.40 1.01
N ALA A 40 2.81 5.25 0.06
CA ALA A 40 2.24 5.27 -1.28
C ALA A 40 2.46 3.92 -2.00
N VAL A 41 3.70 3.43 -2.02
CA VAL A 41 4.05 2.14 -2.63
C VAL A 41 3.29 1.01 -1.95
N ARG A 42 3.26 0.97 -0.61
CA ARG A 42 2.53 -0.04 0.15
C ARG A 42 1.04 -0.04 -0.21
N THR A 43 0.41 1.13 -0.23
CA THR A 43 -1.03 1.27 -0.54
C THR A 43 -1.34 0.73 -1.94
N LEU A 44 -0.53 1.12 -2.94
CA LEU A 44 -0.74 0.67 -4.33
C LEU A 44 -0.49 -0.84 -4.48
N LEU A 45 0.51 -1.39 -3.80
CA LEU A 45 0.78 -2.83 -3.81
C LEU A 45 -0.35 -3.62 -3.14
N GLU A 46 -0.82 -3.19 -1.97
CA GLU A 46 -1.95 -3.84 -1.29
C GLU A 46 -3.22 -3.82 -2.16
N GLN A 47 -3.52 -2.69 -2.80
CA GLN A 47 -4.65 -2.56 -3.72
C GLN A 47 -4.49 -3.45 -4.96
N GLY A 48 -3.31 -3.49 -5.56
CA GLY A 48 -3.00 -4.34 -6.71
C GLY A 48 -3.12 -5.82 -6.39
N LEU A 49 -2.49 -6.27 -5.29
CA LEU A 49 -2.56 -7.66 -4.84
C LEU A 49 -3.99 -8.08 -4.51
N ALA A 50 -4.79 -7.20 -3.88
CA ALA A 50 -6.20 -7.49 -3.62
C ALA A 50 -7.01 -7.70 -4.89
N ARG A 51 -6.78 -6.88 -5.93
CA ARG A 51 -7.45 -7.03 -7.25
C ARG A 51 -7.10 -8.34 -7.93
N GLU A 52 -5.86 -8.80 -7.78
CA GLU A 52 -5.39 -10.09 -8.30
C GLU A 52 -5.79 -11.29 -7.41
N GLY A 53 -6.56 -11.09 -6.34
CA GLY A 53 -7.00 -12.15 -5.42
C GLY A 53 -5.96 -12.58 -4.38
N PHE A 54 -4.82 -11.89 -4.31
CA PHE A 54 -3.77 -12.07 -3.30
C PHE A 54 -3.90 -11.11 -2.12
N GLY A 55 -5.11 -10.62 -1.84
CA GLY A 55 -5.38 -9.76 -0.68
C GLY A 55 -4.89 -10.41 0.61
N ALA A 56 -4.42 -9.59 1.56
CA ALA A 56 -3.95 -10.08 2.85
C ALA A 56 -5.02 -11.00 3.46
N LYS A 57 -4.70 -12.30 3.62
CA LYS A 57 -5.54 -13.26 4.34
C LYS A 57 -5.55 -12.86 5.81
N GLY A 58 -6.43 -11.93 6.16
CA GLY A 58 -6.75 -11.58 7.53
C GLY A 58 -8.22 -11.82 7.79
N THR A 59 -8.53 -12.67 8.77
CA THR A 59 -9.63 -12.38 9.70
C THR A 59 -11.04 -12.21 9.10
N SER A 60 -11.40 -12.97 8.07
CA SER A 60 -12.82 -13.29 7.87
C SER A 60 -13.23 -14.21 9.01
N GLY A 61 -13.99 -13.62 9.94
CA GLY A 61 -14.30 -14.20 11.22
C GLY A 61 -14.84 -15.62 11.14
N LYS A 62 -14.48 -16.37 12.18
CA LYS A 62 -15.33 -17.34 12.85
C LYS A 62 -16.67 -16.68 13.22
N ARG A 63 -17.50 -16.33 12.23
CA ARG A 63 -18.92 -16.04 12.41
C ARG A 63 -19.59 -17.40 12.49
N GLY A 64 -19.79 -17.84 13.72
CA GLY A 64 -20.70 -18.94 14.00
C GLY A 64 -22.07 -18.64 13.38
N ARG A 65 -22.56 -19.60 12.61
CA ARG A 65 -23.96 -19.97 12.41
C ARG A 65 -23.89 -21.47 12.17
N ARG A 66 -24.13 -22.25 13.23
CA ARG A 66 -25.40 -22.93 13.48
C ARG A 66 -25.71 -23.91 12.37
#